data_AF-A0A376DL64-F1
#
_entry.id   AF-A0A376DL64-F1
#
_cell.length_a   1.000
_cell.length_b   1.000
_cell.length_c   1.000
_cell.angle_alpha   90.00
_cell.angle_beta   90.00
_cell.angle_gamma   90.00
#
_symmetry.space_group_name_H-M   'P 1'
#
loop_
_entity.id
_entity.type
_entity.pdbx_description
1 polymer ?
#
loop_
_entity_poly.entity_id
_entity_poly.type
_entity_poly.pdbx_seq_one_letter_code
_entity_poly.pdbx_strand_id
1 'polypeptide(L)'
;MALVHSHPGGLPWLSEADRRLQIKSALPWWLVSRGDIHKFRCVPHLTGRRFEHGVTDCYTLFRDAYHLAGIDMPDFHREDDWWCNGQNLYLDNMEATGFYRVPLSLCTAGRYPAVLLRRIGG
;
A
#
# COMPACT_ATOMS: atom_id res chain seq x y z
N MET A 1 -4.82 -8.06 19.49
CA MET A 1 -6.11 -7.33 19.59
C MET A 1 -6.31 -6.54 18.31
N ALA A 2 -7.55 -6.36 17.85
CA ALA A 2 -7.89 -5.56 16.67
C ALA A 2 -9.23 -4.84 16.91
N LEU A 3 -9.43 -3.69 16.28
CA LEU A 3 -10.73 -3.04 16.22
C LEU A 3 -11.48 -3.56 15.00
N VAL A 4 -12.75 -3.93 15.16
CA VAL A 4 -13.58 -4.47 14.07
C VAL A 4 -14.81 -3.60 13.89
N HIS A 5 -15.07 -3.18 12.66
CA HIS A 5 -16.27 -2.40 12.32
C HIS A 5 -16.75 -2.69 10.90
N SER A 6 -17.88 -2.10 10.51
CA SER A 6 -18.48 -2.24 9.18
C SER A 6 -18.83 -0.87 8.60
N HIS A 7 -18.81 -0.75 7.28
CA HIS A 7 -19.26 0.45 6.57
C HIS A 7 -20.70 0.27 6.05
N PRO A 8 -21.66 1.15 6.40
CA PRO A 8 -23.03 1.06 5.88
C PRO A 8 -23.14 1.13 4.35
N GLY A 9 -22.19 1.80 3.68
CA GLY A 9 -22.11 1.89 2.22
C GLY A 9 -21.35 0.73 1.54
N GLY A 10 -20.84 -0.22 2.31
CA GLY A 10 -20.10 -1.37 1.79
C GLY A 10 -18.81 -1.02 1.06
N LEU A 11 -18.15 0.08 1.43
CA LEU A 11 -16.83 0.42 0.91
C LEU A 11 -15.77 -0.49 1.57
N PRO A 12 -14.87 -1.11 0.80
CA PRO A 12 -13.87 -2.06 1.33
C PRO A 12 -12.56 -1.40 1.80
N TRP A 13 -12.53 -0.08 2.04
CA TRP A 13 -11.33 0.65 2.47
C TRP A 13 -11.61 1.58 3.64
N LEU A 14 -10.57 1.90 4.42
CA LEU A 14 -10.66 2.81 5.56
C LEU A 14 -11.00 4.24 5.09
N SER A 15 -12.00 4.86 5.72
CA SER A 15 -12.29 6.28 5.57
C SER A 15 -11.21 7.14 6.25
N GLU A 16 -11.22 8.46 6.01
CA GLU A 16 -10.34 9.37 6.72
C GLU A 16 -10.53 9.29 8.25
N ALA A 17 -11.78 9.20 8.72
CA ALA A 17 -12.09 9.07 10.14
C ALA A 17 -11.51 7.76 10.71
N ASP A 18 -11.66 6.64 9.99
CA ASP A 18 -11.07 5.36 10.38
C ASP A 18 -9.54 5.47 10.51
N ARG A 19 -8.89 6.13 9.54
CA ARG A 19 -7.43 6.32 9.55
C ARG A 19 -6.96 7.15 10.74
N ARG A 20 -7.65 8.25 11.07
CA ARG A 20 -7.34 9.08 12.24
C ARG A 20 -7.45 8.27 13.54
N LEU A 21 -8.52 7.48 13.68
CA LEU A 21 -8.74 6.65 14.87
C LEU A 21 -7.78 5.45 14.94
N GLN A 22 -7.45 4.86 13.79
CA GLN A 22 -6.48 3.77 13.73
C GLN A 22 -5.12 4.20 14.26
N ILE A 23 -4.62 5.36 13.80
CA ILE A 23 -3.36 5.93 14.29
C ILE A 23 -3.43 6.21 15.80
N LYS A 24 -4.54 6.78 16.28
CA LYS A 24 -4.72 7.05 17.72
C LYS A 24 -4.74 5.78 18.57
N SER A 25 -5.36 4.71 18.06
CA SER A 25 -5.47 3.43 18.77
C SER A 25 -4.20 2.59 18.69
N ALA A 26 -3.36 2.80 17.66
CA ALA A 26 -2.21 1.96 17.32
C ALA A 26 -2.55 0.46 17.14
N LEU A 27 -3.79 0.14 16.75
CA LEU A 27 -4.25 -1.24 16.55
C LEU A 27 -4.39 -1.60 15.07
N PRO A 28 -4.28 -2.89 14.72
CA PRO A 28 -4.85 -3.40 13.47
C PRO A 28 -6.37 -3.18 13.43
N TRP A 29 -6.90 -2.85 12.26
CA TRP A 29 -8.33 -2.63 12.05
C TRP A 29 -8.87 -3.60 11.01
N TRP A 30 -9.98 -4.25 11.31
CA TRP A 30 -10.65 -5.18 10.40
C TRP A 30 -12.00 -4.59 9.99
N LEU A 31 -12.19 -4.41 8.70
CA LEU A 31 -13.40 -3.86 8.11
C LEU A 31 -14.23 -4.98 7.49
N VAL A 32 -15.45 -5.15 7.98
CA VAL A 32 -16.42 -6.08 7.40
C VAL A 32 -17.24 -5.32 6.37
N SER A 33 -17.21 -5.78 5.12
CA SER A 33 -17.93 -5.15 4.01
C SER A 33 -18.39 -6.19 3.01
N ARG A 34 -19.68 -6.15 2.62
CA ARG A 34 -20.26 -7.04 1.59
C ARG A 34 -20.01 -8.55 1.81
N GLY A 35 -19.87 -8.99 3.06
CA GLY A 35 -19.59 -10.38 3.41
C GLY A 35 -18.10 -10.73 3.50
N ASP A 36 -17.21 -9.81 3.15
CA ASP A 36 -15.76 -9.97 3.22
C ASP A 36 -15.17 -9.24 4.45
N ILE A 37 -14.00 -9.72 4.90
CA ILE A 37 -13.21 -9.10 5.97
C ILE A 37 -11.91 -8.55 5.37
N HIS A 38 -11.76 -7.24 5.41
CA HIS A 38 -10.57 -6.52 4.96
C HIS A 38 -9.69 -6.17 6.17
N LYS A 39 -8.44 -6.58 6.16
CA LYS A 39 -7.53 -6.42 7.31
C LYS A 39 -6.50 -5.33 7.02
N PHE A 40 -6.44 -4.33 7.88
CA PHE A 40 -5.52 -3.22 7.77
C PHE A 40 -4.54 -3.21 8.93
N ARG A 41 -3.24 -3.29 8.63
CA ARG A 41 -2.21 -3.05 9.65
C ARG A 41 -2.19 -1.57 10.01
N CYS A 42 -1.77 -1.26 11.24
CA CYS A 42 -1.59 0.13 11.63
C CYS A 42 -0.41 0.72 10.86
N VAL A 43 -0.71 1.58 9.91
CA VAL A 43 0.27 2.30 9.09
C VAL A 43 0.42 3.72 9.64
N PRO A 44 1.61 4.19 10.04
CA PRO A 44 1.85 5.58 10.43
C PRO A 44 1.55 6.56 9.29
N HIS A 45 1.54 7.86 9.56
CA HIS A 45 1.47 8.86 8.48
C HIS A 45 2.59 8.63 7.46
N LEU A 46 2.28 8.63 6.16
CA LEU A 46 3.26 8.38 5.10
C LEU A 46 4.37 9.45 5.07
N THR A 47 4.06 10.67 5.48
CA THR A 47 5.00 11.79 5.57
C THR A 47 5.55 11.97 6.98
N GLY A 48 6.73 12.60 7.07
CA GLY A 48 7.36 12.94 8.35
C GLY A 48 8.06 11.77 9.07
N ARG A 49 8.17 10.61 8.42
CA ARG A 49 8.89 9.46 8.97
C ARG A 49 10.40 9.69 8.86
N ARG A 50 11.14 9.26 9.88
CA ARG A 50 12.59 9.13 9.78
C ARG A 50 12.92 7.98 8.84
N PHE A 51 13.89 8.18 7.95
CA PHE A 51 14.41 7.12 7.09
C PHE A 51 15.26 6.14 7.92
N GLU A 52 14.97 4.85 7.77
CA GLU A 52 15.75 3.74 8.31
C GLU A 52 15.69 2.59 7.29
N HIS A 53 16.84 2.20 6.75
CA HIS A 53 16.92 1.17 5.70
C HIS A 53 16.32 -0.15 6.17
N GLY A 54 15.48 -0.77 5.35
CA GLY A 54 14.77 -2.01 5.67
C GLY A 54 13.57 -1.83 6.61
N VAL A 55 13.44 -0.69 7.29
CA VAL A 55 12.39 -0.45 8.30
C VAL A 55 11.41 0.61 7.82
N THR A 56 11.85 1.86 7.64
CA THR A 56 11.05 3.01 7.17
C THR A 56 11.70 3.67 5.96
N ASP A 57 12.12 2.85 5.00
CA ASP A 57 12.71 3.31 3.74
C ASP A 57 11.65 3.59 2.65
N CYS A 58 12.16 3.91 1.46
CA CYS A 58 11.39 4.16 0.26
C CYS A 58 10.52 2.97 -0.18
N TYR A 59 10.96 1.72 0.01
CA TYR A 59 10.16 0.55 -0.31
C TYR A 59 9.06 0.30 0.72
N THR A 60 9.34 0.46 2.01
CA THR A 60 8.30 0.42 3.05
C THR A 60 7.26 1.51 2.82
N LEU A 61 7.68 2.74 2.49
CA LEU A 61 6.76 3.83 2.16
C LEU A 61 5.83 3.46 0.99
N PHE A 62 6.39 2.86 -0.05
CA PHE A 62 5.64 2.38 -1.21
C PHE A 62 4.63 1.30 -0.82
N ARG A 63 5.07 0.26 -0.10
CA ARG A 63 4.18 -0.82 0.41
C ARG A 63 3.06 -0.28 1.28
N ASP A 64 3.36 0.70 2.14
CA ASP A 64 2.38 1.34 3.02
C ASP A 64 1.32 2.09 2.22
N ALA A 65 1.72 2.85 1.19
CA ALA A 65 0.78 3.55 0.33
C ALA A 65 -0.17 2.59 -0.40
N TYR A 66 0.36 1.49 -0.95
CA TYR A 66 -0.45 0.49 -1.65
C TYR A 66 -1.34 -0.32 -0.70
N HIS A 67 -0.84 -0.67 0.49
CA HIS A 67 -1.65 -1.33 1.52
C HIS A 67 -2.87 -0.47 1.89
N LEU A 68 -2.69 0.85 2.02
CA LEU A 68 -3.80 1.78 2.27
C LEU A 68 -4.77 1.89 1.09
N ALA A 69 -4.34 1.57 -0.13
CA ALA A 69 -5.18 1.43 -1.32
C ALA A 69 -5.79 0.02 -1.46
N GLY A 70 -5.61 -0.87 -0.50
CA GLY A 70 -6.13 -2.24 -0.52
C GLY A 70 -5.30 -3.22 -1.38
N ILE A 71 -4.03 -2.92 -1.59
CA ILE A 71 -3.09 -3.74 -2.37
C ILE A 71 -1.91 -4.11 -1.48
N ASP A 72 -1.79 -5.38 -1.14
CA ASP A 72 -0.66 -5.87 -0.37
C ASP A 72 0.54 -6.15 -1.27
N MET A 73 1.66 -5.53 -0.93
CA MET A 73 2.95 -5.67 -1.60
C MET A 73 3.90 -6.50 -0.73
N PRO A 74 4.70 -7.41 -1.31
CA PRO A 74 5.56 -8.32 -0.56
C PRO A 74 6.62 -7.56 0.22
N ASP A 75 6.99 -8.08 1.39
CA ASP A 75 8.24 -7.67 2.04
C ASP A 75 9.34 -8.62 1.61
N PHE A 76 10.49 -8.08 1.26
CA PHE A 76 11.67 -8.88 0.93
C PHE A 76 12.91 -8.23 1.51
N HIS A 77 13.91 -9.08 1.74
CA HIS A 77 15.23 -8.62 2.12
C HIS A 77 15.85 -7.81 0.98
N ARG A 78 16.45 -6.67 1.33
CA ARG A 78 17.08 -5.76 0.40
C ARG A 78 18.37 -5.28 1.04
N GLU A 79 19.49 -5.54 0.37
CA GLU A 79 20.80 -5.09 0.80
C GLU A 79 20.86 -3.55 0.80
N ASP A 80 21.73 -2.97 1.62
CA ASP A 80 21.93 -1.52 1.57
C ASP A 80 22.53 -1.11 0.21
N ASP A 81 22.20 0.08 -0.27
CA ASP A 81 22.64 0.59 -1.59
C ASP A 81 22.29 -0.30 -2.81
N TRP A 82 21.31 -1.20 -2.71
CA TRP A 82 20.88 -2.05 -3.83
C TRP A 82 20.54 -1.25 -5.11
N TRP A 83 20.03 -0.04 -4.97
CA TRP A 83 19.70 0.87 -6.08
C TRP A 83 20.94 1.37 -6.82
N CYS A 84 22.10 1.44 -6.16
CA CYS A 84 23.38 1.77 -6.78
C CYS A 84 23.95 0.62 -7.62
N ASN A 85 23.52 -0.61 -7.33
CA ASN A 85 23.99 -1.83 -8.01
C ASN A 85 23.16 -2.17 -9.28
N GLY A 86 22.34 -1.23 -9.75
CA GLY A 86 21.53 -1.40 -10.96
C GLY A 86 20.29 -2.29 -10.79
N GLN A 87 19.98 -2.71 -9.56
CA GLN A 87 18.77 -3.48 -9.27
C GLN A 87 17.54 -2.55 -9.29
N ASN A 88 16.38 -3.06 -9.74
CA ASN A 88 15.11 -2.32 -9.73
C ASN A 88 14.04 -3.10 -8.96
N LEU A 89 14.32 -3.34 -7.68
CA LEU A 89 13.44 -4.11 -6.80
C LEU A 89 12.01 -3.55 -6.71
N TYR A 90 11.78 -2.28 -7.04
CA TYR A 90 10.41 -1.75 -7.15
C TYR A 90 9.67 -2.42 -8.30
N LEU A 91 10.18 -2.28 -9.53
CA LEU A 91 9.51 -2.73 -10.74
C LEU A 91 9.50 -4.26 -10.85
N ASP A 92 10.59 -4.91 -10.42
CA ASP A 92 10.73 -6.37 -10.50
C ASP A 92 9.69 -7.08 -9.62
N ASN A 93 9.38 -6.50 -8.46
CA ASN A 93 8.38 -7.07 -7.54
C ASN A 93 6.94 -6.62 -7.83
N MET A 94 6.73 -5.59 -8.65
CA MET A 94 5.39 -5.13 -9.03
C MET A 94 4.69 -6.10 -9.98
N GLU A 95 5.42 -6.74 -10.91
CA GLU A 95 4.81 -7.70 -11.83
C GLU A 95 4.26 -8.92 -11.08
N ALA A 96 5.01 -9.39 -10.07
CA ALA A 96 4.57 -10.47 -9.18
C ALA A 96 3.31 -10.13 -8.37
N THR A 97 2.99 -8.85 -8.17
CA THR A 97 1.76 -8.39 -7.48
C THR A 97 0.63 -8.00 -8.42
N GLY A 98 0.73 -8.39 -9.70
CA GLY A 98 -0.34 -8.24 -10.69
C GLY A 98 -0.36 -6.88 -11.38
N PHE A 99 0.72 -6.10 -11.28
CA PHE A 99 0.90 -4.87 -12.03
C PHE A 99 1.62 -5.12 -13.35
N TYR A 100 1.31 -4.34 -14.39
CA TYR A 100 2.04 -4.40 -15.65
C TYR A 100 2.35 -3.01 -16.19
N ARG A 101 3.49 -2.86 -16.87
CA ARG A 101 3.97 -1.58 -17.42
C ARG A 101 3.04 -1.08 -18.51
N VAL A 102 2.56 0.16 -18.35
CA VAL A 102 1.81 0.85 -19.40
C VAL A 102 2.72 1.83 -20.14
N PRO A 103 2.60 1.92 -21.49
CA PRO A 103 3.33 2.92 -22.24
C PRO A 103 2.87 4.33 -21.87
N LEU A 104 3.81 5.29 -21.93
CA LEU A 104 3.58 6.68 -21.53
C LEU A 104 2.41 7.32 -22.28
N SER A 105 2.17 6.92 -23.53
CA SER A 105 1.05 7.37 -24.36
C SER A 105 -0.34 7.03 -23.80
N LEU A 106 -0.43 6.02 -22.92
CA LEU A 106 -1.66 5.65 -22.24
C LEU A 106 -1.78 6.31 -20.86
N CYS A 107 -0.74 6.98 -20.36
CA CYS A 107 -0.77 7.66 -19.07
C CYS A 107 -1.60 8.95 -19.14
N THR A 108 -2.87 8.88 -18.79
CA THR A 108 -3.73 10.05 -18.59
C THR A 108 -3.81 10.39 -17.11
N ALA A 109 -3.69 11.69 -16.78
CA ALA A 109 -3.90 12.17 -15.41
C ALA A 109 -5.25 11.66 -14.87
N GLY A 110 -5.25 11.06 -13.69
CA GLY A 110 -6.45 10.52 -13.04
C GLY A 110 -6.83 9.08 -13.42
N ARG A 111 -6.15 8.42 -14.37
CA ARG A 111 -6.46 7.03 -14.76
C ARG A 111 -5.54 5.98 -14.12
N TYR A 112 -4.36 6.39 -13.65
CA TYR A 112 -3.39 5.50 -13.00
C TYR A 112 -2.78 6.20 -11.77
N PRO A 113 -3.01 5.70 -10.54
CA PRO A 113 -2.36 6.25 -9.36
C PRO A 113 -0.91 5.76 -9.33
N ALA A 114 0.03 6.70 -9.51
CA ALA A 114 1.45 6.63 -9.20
C ALA A 114 2.23 5.35 -9.62
N VAL A 115 3.12 5.54 -10.60
CA VAL A 115 4.09 4.59 -11.18
C VAL A 115 3.49 3.67 -12.24
N LEU A 116 3.39 4.15 -13.49
CA LEU A 116 3.50 3.42 -14.77
C LEU A 116 2.81 2.04 -14.90
N LEU A 117 1.84 1.71 -14.06
CA LEU A 117 1.38 0.34 -13.91
C LEU A 117 -0.13 0.25 -13.72
N ARG A 118 -0.73 -0.75 -14.35
CA ARG A 118 -2.13 -1.12 -14.15
C ARG A 118 -2.22 -2.49 -13.48
N ARG A 119 -3.12 -2.63 -12.51
CA ARG A 119 -3.45 -3.92 -11.87
C ARG A 119 -4.36 -4.74 -12.79
N ILE A 120 -4.08 -6.02 -12.96
CA ILE A 120 -5.00 -6.96 -13.63
C ILE A 120 -6.24 -7.13 -12.72
N GLY A 121 -7.42 -6.82 -13.27
CA GLY A 121 -8.77 -7.13 -12.78
C GLY A 121 -9.00 -7.31 -11.27
N GLY A 122 -9.74 -6.36 -10.68
CA GLY A 122 -10.63 -6.57 -9.53
C GLY A 122 -11.98 -5.96 -9.86
#